data_AF-A0A352RZ71-F1
#
_entry.id   AF-A0A352RZ71-F1
#
_cell.length_a   1.000
_cell.length_b   1.000
_cell.length_c   1.000
_cell.angle_alpha   90.00
_cell.angle_beta   90.00
_cell.angle_gamma   90.00
#
_symmetry.space_group_name_H-M   'P 1'
#
loop_
_entity.id
_entity.type
_entity.pdbx_description
1 polymer ?
#
loop_
_entity_poly.entity_id
_entity_poly.type
_entity_poly.pdbx_seq_one_letter_code
_entity_poly.pdbx_strand_id
1 'polypeptide(L)' 'YLHIGHAKSICVNFGLARDYAGRCHLRFDDTNPVKEDTEYVDSIIDAVHWLGFSWDSAQAGSTPHLYFASDYFDPL' A
#
# COMPACT_ATOMS: atom_id res chain seq x y z
N TYR A 1 -10.92 7.54 7.69
CA TYR A 1 -10.32 6.64 8.71
C TYR A 1 -10.38 5.20 8.23
N LEU A 2 -9.47 4.35 8.69
CA LEU A 2 -9.45 2.94 8.32
C LEU A 2 -10.74 2.25 8.77
N HIS A 3 -11.39 1.50 7.87
CA HIS A 3 -12.63 0.78 8.15
C HIS A 3 -12.47 -0.70 7.80
N ILE A 4 -13.38 -1.54 8.28
CA ILE A 4 -13.35 -3.00 8.03
C ILE A 4 -13.30 -3.35 6.54
N GLY A 5 -13.84 -2.49 5.67
CA GLY A 5 -13.75 -2.62 4.22
C GLY A 5 -12.29 -2.57 3.71
N HIS A 6 -11.45 -1.72 4.28
CA HIS A 6 -10.03 -1.64 3.93
C HIS A 6 -9.28 -2.88 4.40
N ALA A 7 -9.52 -3.35 5.63
CA ALA A 7 -8.93 -4.59 6.13
C ALA A 7 -9.31 -5.80 5.25
N LYS A 8 -10.57 -5.89 4.82
CA LYS A 8 -11.01 -6.92 3.87
C LYS A 8 -10.25 -6.85 2.55
N SER A 9 -10.13 -5.65 1.98
CA SER A 9 -9.43 -5.45 0.70
C SER A 9 -7.94 -5.83 0.81
N ILE A 10 -7.27 -5.44 1.90
CA ILE A 10 -5.88 -5.81 2.18
C ILE A 10 -5.74 -7.34 2.22
N CYS A 11 -6.54 -8.02 3.04
CA CYS A 11 -6.47 -9.48 3.16
C CYS A 11 -6.71 -10.20 1.83
N VAL A 12 -7.65 -9.70 1.01
CA VAL A 12 -7.95 -10.29 -0.29
C VAL A 12 -6.79 -10.09 -1.27
N ASN A 13 -6.30 -8.86 -1.43
CA ASN A 13 -5.27 -8.56 -2.43
C ASN A 13 -3.92 -9.19 -2.07
N PHE A 14 -3.46 -9.00 -0.82
CA PHE A 14 -2.20 -9.58 -0.37
C PHE A 14 -2.28 -11.09 -0.18
N GLY A 15 -3.43 -11.62 0.28
CA GLY A 15 -3.66 -13.06 0.37
C GLY A 15 -3.62 -13.73 -1.00
N LEU A 16 -4.29 -13.15 -2.00
CA LEU A 16 -4.26 -13.66 -3.36
C LEU A 16 -2.86 -13.60 -3.97
N ALA A 17 -2.13 -12.50 -3.78
CA ALA A 17 -0.75 -12.39 -4.24
C ALA A 17 0.13 -13.48 -3.60
N ARG A 18 -0.02 -13.75 -2.30
CA ARG A 18 0.69 -14.84 -1.62
C ARG A 18 0.35 -16.21 -2.19
N ASP A 19 -0.94 -16.52 -2.32
CA ASP A 19 -1.41 -17.86 -2.70
C ASP A 19 -1.06 -18.21 -4.15
N TYR A 20 -0.93 -17.20 -5.02
CA TYR A 20 -0.62 -17.38 -6.44
C TYR A 20 0.82 -16.97 -6.81
N ALA A 21 1.70 -16.76 -5.82
CA ALA A 21 3.07 -16.26 -6.01
C ALA A 21 3.15 -14.97 -6.88
N GLY A 22 2.10 -14.14 -6.79
CA GLY A 22 2.01 -12.84 -7.42
C GLY A 22 2.66 -11.74 -6.59
N ARG A 23 2.55 -10.50 -7.07
CA ARG A 23 3.01 -9.30 -6.36
C ARG A 23 1.81 -8.41 -6.07
N CYS A 24 1.78 -7.86 -4.85
CA CYS A 24 0.80 -6.86 -4.45
C CYS A 24 1.52 -5.52 -4.32
N HIS A 25 1.01 -4.50 -5.00
CA HIS A 25 1.57 -3.14 -4.95
C HIS A 25 0.70 -2.31 -4.01
N LEU A 26 1.32 -1.58 -3.08
CA LEU A 26 0.64 -0.59 -2.26
C LEU A 26 0.83 0.78 -2.92
N ARG A 27 -0.28 1.41 -3.34
CA ARG A 27 -0.26 2.74 -3.96
C ARG A 27 -1.13 3.70 -3.17
N PHE A 28 -0.56 4.82 -2.77
CA PHE A 28 -1.32 5.95 -2.24
C PHE A 28 -1.73 6.86 -3.38
N ASP A 29 -3.01 7.21 -3.42
CA ASP A 29 -3.51 8.28 -4.28
C ASP A 29 -3.38 9.55 -3.46
N ASP A 30 -2.24 10.24 -3.61
CA ASP A 30 -1.87 11.45 -2.88
C ASP A 30 -2.01 12.72 -3.74
N THR A 31 -3.05 12.74 -4.58
CA THR A 31 -3.29 13.83 -5.54
C THR A 31 -4.09 14.98 -4.95
N ASN A 32 -4.57 14.87 -3.72
CA ASN A 32 -5.38 15.87 -3.04
C ASN A 32 -4.75 16.33 -1.71
N PRO A 33 -3.88 17.37 -1.75
CA PRO A 33 -3.14 17.83 -0.58
C PRO A 33 -4.00 18.40 0.55
N VAL A 34 -5.31 18.60 0.34
CA VAL A 34 -6.24 19.11 1.36
C VAL A 34 -6.97 17.98 2.10
N LYS A 35 -7.03 16.77 1.52
CA LYS A 35 -7.73 15.61 2.09
C LYS A 35 -6.80 14.52 2.62
N GLU A 36 -5.56 14.48 2.15
CA GLU A 36 -4.60 13.46 2.53
C GLU A 36 -3.74 13.92 3.70
N ASP A 37 -4.23 13.66 4.90
CA ASP A 37 -3.39 13.70 6.09
C ASP A 37 -2.41 12.52 6.07
N THR A 38 -1.13 12.79 6.38
CA THR A 38 -0.08 11.77 6.59
C THR A 38 -0.54 10.67 7.56
N GLU A 39 -1.39 11.02 8.53
CA GLU A 39 -2.02 10.08 9.46
C GLU A 39 -2.77 8.93 8.75
N TYR A 40 -3.40 9.18 7.60
CA TYR A 40 -4.09 8.14 6.84
C TYR A 40 -3.11 7.17 6.16
N VAL A 41 -2.01 7.69 5.62
CA VAL A 41 -0.95 6.88 5.01
C VAL A 41 -0.34 5.97 6.06
N ASP A 42 0.04 6.53 7.20
CA ASP A 42 0.63 5.80 8.32
C ASP A 42 -0.33 4.73 8.86
N SER A 43 -1.60 5.08 9.04
CA SER A 43 -2.63 4.13 9.51
C SER A 43 -2.82 2.94 8.56
N ILE A 44 -2.67 3.14 7.25
CA ILE A 44 -2.79 2.06 6.24
C ILE A 44 -1.54 1.18 6.26
N ILE A 45 -0.35 1.78 6.33
CA ILE A 45 0.94 1.07 6.47
C ILE A 45 0.92 0.17 7.70
N ASP A 46 0.53 0.73 8.85
CA ASP A 46 0.45 0.01 10.12
C ASP A 46 -0.54 -1.16 10.05
N ALA A 47 -1.70 -0.95 9.42
CA ALA A 47 -2.70 -2.01 9.27
C ALA A 47 -2.22 -3.16 8.40
N VAL A 48 -1.51 -2.88 7.31
CA VAL A 48 -0.96 -3.93 6.43
C VAL A 48 0.08 -4.75 7.17
N HIS A 49 1.00 -4.11 7.90
CA HIS A 49 2.00 -4.79 8.71
C HIS A 49 1.38 -5.56 9.87
N TRP A 50 0.39 -4.99 10.57
CA TRP A 50 -0.33 -5.64 11.66
C TRP A 50 -1.07 -6.90 11.20
N LEU A 51 -1.61 -6.89 9.98
CA LEU A 51 -2.22 -8.06 9.35
C LEU A 51 -1.20 -9.10 8.84
N GLY A 52 0.10 -8.83 8.97
CA GLY A 52 1.18 -9.75 8.60
C GLY A 52 1.51 -9.74 7.10
N PHE A 53 1.10 -8.70 6.38
CA PHE A 53 1.42 -8.53 4.97
C PHE A 53 2.54 -7.51 4.77
N SER A 54 3.20 -7.60 3.62
CA SER A 54 4.16 -6.59 3.16
C SER A 54 4.09 -6.46 1.64
N TRP A 55 4.36 -5.26 1.15
CA TRP A 55 4.60 -4.95 -0.27
C TRP A 55 6.09 -5.06 -0.64
N ASP A 56 6.93 -5.50 0.31
CA ASP A 56 8.34 -5.77 0.07
C ASP A 56 8.51 -6.96 -0.86
N SER A 57 9.52 -6.88 -1.73
CA SER A 57 9.96 -8.02 -2.50
C SER A 57 10.68 -9.02 -1.59
N ALA A 58 10.42 -10.31 -1.78
CA ALA A 58 11.09 -11.39 -1.05
C ALA A 58 12.61 -11.49 -1.35
N GLN A 59 13.11 -10.75 -2.33
CA GLN A 59 14.50 -10.75 -2.76
C GLN A 59 15.28 -9.62 -2.07
N ALA A 60 16.31 -9.98 -1.30
CA ALA A 60 17.20 -9.01 -0.65
C ALA A 60 17.81 -8.06 -1.70
N GLY A 61 17.64 -6.75 -1.48
CA GLY A 61 18.12 -5.69 -2.38
C GLY A 61 17.12 -5.24 -3.47
N SER A 62 15.92 -5.82 -3.50
CA SER A 62 14.85 -5.33 -4.38
C SER A 62 14.13 -4.11 -3.81
N THR A 63 13.65 -3.23 -4.69
CA THR A 63 12.85 -2.07 -4.29
C THR A 63 11.46 -2.50 -3.80
N PRO A 64 10.98 -1.95 -2.67
CA PRO A 64 9.62 -2.21 -2.19
C PRO A 64 8.59 -1.71 -3.22
N HIS A 65 7.45 -2.39 -3.32
CA HIS A 65 6.36 -2.01 -4.23
C HIS A 65 5.40 -0.99 -3.58
N LEU A 66 5.98 0.09 -3.05
CA LEU A 66 5.28 1.25 -2.49
C LEU A 66 5.33 2.40 -3.49
N TYR A 67 4.18 2.97 -3.83
CA TYR A 67 4.07 4.02 -4.83
C TYR A 67 3.18 5.16 -4.34
N PHE A 68 3.52 6.38 -4.73
CA PHE A 68 2.66 7.56 -4.56
C PHE A 68 2.19 8.02 -5.94
N ALA A 69 0.96 8.53 -6.03
CA ALA A 69 0.42 9.04 -7.29
C ALA A 69 1.13 10.35 -7.70
N SER A 70 1.51 11.17 -6.72
CA SER A 70 2.27 12.41 -6.89
C SER A 70 3.62 12.19 -7.61
N ASP A 71 4.29 11.05 -7.38
CA ASP A 71 5.55 10.67 -8.04
C ASP A 71 5.42 10.52 -9.57
N TYR A 72 4.20 10.38 -10.08
CA TYR A 72 3.91 10.29 -11.53
C TYR A 72 3.55 11.64 -12.16
N PHE A 73 3.45 12.73 -11.38
CA PHE A 73 3.29 14.07 -11.93
C PHE A 73 4.66 14.61 -12.30
N ASP A 74 4.95 14.65 -13.60
CA ASP A 74 6.13 15.36 -14.10
C ASP A 74 6.07 16.83 -13.63
N PRO A 75 7.18 17.40 -13.13
CA PRO A 75 7.26 18.85 -12.95
C PRO A 75 7.22 19.47 -14.36
N LEU A 76 6.09 20.12 -14.68
CA LEU A 76 5.95 20.97 -15.86
C LEU A 76 6.97 22.13 -15.84
#